data_AF-A0A1J3HSS3-F1
#
_entry.id   AF-A0A1J3HSS3-F1
#
_cell.length_a   1.000
_cell.length_b   1.000
_cell.length_c   1.000
_cell.angle_alpha   90.00
_cell.angle_beta   90.00
_cell.angle_gamma   90.00
#
_symmetry.space_group_name_H-M   'P 1'
#
loop_
_entity.id
_entity.type
_entity.pdbx_description
1 polymer ?
#
loop_
_entity_poly.entity_id
_entity_poly.type
_entity_poly.pdbx_seq_one_letter_code
_entity_poly.pdbx_strand_id
1 'polypeptide(L)' 'ILVNNAGTCIAKPTSEYTAEDFSFLMATNLESAFHLSQLAHPLLKASGSGSIVFMSSTAGVVHISGGSIYGATKGA' A
#
# COMPACT_ATOMS: atom_id res chain seq x y z
N ILE A 1 1.35 2.58 18.43
CA ILE A 1 1.97 2.05 17.20
C ILE A 1 0.85 1.78 16.21
N LEU A 2 1.01 2.20 14.95
CA LEU A 2 0.12 1.84 13.84
C LEU A 2 0.89 0.89 12.90
N VAL A 3 0.24 -0.20 12.49
CA VAL A 3 0.79 -1.13 11.50
C VAL A 3 -0.12 -1.16 10.28
N ASN A 4 0.34 -0.58 9.17
CA ASN A 4 -0.34 -0.61 7.88
C ASN A 4 -0.02 -1.94 7.17
N ASN A 5 -0.84 -2.96 7.48
CA ASN A 5 -0.71 -4.30 6.92
C ASN A 5 -1.75 -4.62 5.84
N ALA A 6 -2.89 -3.92 5.82
CA ALA A 6 -3.92 -4.15 4.81
C ALA A 6 -3.33 -3.97 3.41
N GLY A 7 -3.52 -4.98 2.56
CA GLY A 7 -3.01 -4.98 1.21
C GLY A 7 -3.38 -6.26 0.47
N THR A 8 -3.45 -6.17 -0.85
CA THR A 8 -3.79 -7.29 -1.74
C THR A 8 -3.03 -7.20 -3.06
N CYS A 9 -3.07 -8.27 -3.83
CA CYS A 9 -2.45 -8.37 -5.14
C CYS A 9 -3.44 -8.99 -6.13
N ILE A 10 -3.52 -8.40 -7.32
CA ILE A 10 -4.20 -9.00 -8.47
C ILE A 10 -3.11 -9.32 -9.48
N ALA A 11 -2.97 -10.59 -9.85
CA ALA A 11 -1.96 -11.02 -10.81
C ALA A 11 -2.57 -11.24 -12.20
N LYS A 12 -2.18 -10.44 -13.18
CA LYS A 12 -2.68 -10.48 -14.57
C LYS A 12 -1.61 -9.98 -15.55
N PRO A 13 -1.65 -10.35 -16.84
CA PRO A 13 -0.87 -9.67 -17.86
C PRO A 13 -1.10 -8.15 -17.81
N THR A 14 -0.04 -7.35 -17.95
CA THR A 14 -0.14 -5.89 -17.77
C THR A 14 -1.18 -5.23 -18.68
N SER A 15 -1.36 -5.78 -19.89
CA SER A 15 -2.35 -5.30 -20.87
C SER A 15 -3.81 -5.64 -20.52
N GLU A 16 -4.05 -6.51 -19.54
CA GLU A 16 -5.39 -6.99 -19.17
C GLU A 16 -5.92 -6.34 -17.88
N TYR A 17 -5.13 -5.49 -17.22
CA TYR A 17 -5.63 -4.73 -16.08
C TYR A 17 -6.67 -3.70 -16.52
N THR A 18 -7.71 -3.57 -15.72
CA THR A 18 -8.75 -2.55 -15.91
C THR A 18 -8.51 -1.33 -15.02
N ALA A 19 -9.25 -0.26 -15.27
CA ALA A 19 -9.25 0.93 -14.40
C ALA A 19 -9.76 0.60 -12.99
N GLU A 20 -10.69 -0.35 -12.88
CA GLU A 20 -11.22 -0.84 -11.61
C GLU A 20 -10.16 -1.62 -10.82
N ASP A 21 -9.38 -2.48 -11.48
CA ASP A 21 -8.27 -3.19 -10.84
C ASP A 21 -7.25 -2.19 -10.27
N PHE A 22 -6.90 -1.17 -11.04
CA PHE A 22 -5.99 -0.11 -10.62
C PHE A 22 -6.53 0.65 -9.41
N SER A 23 -7.77 1.13 -9.50
CA SER A 23 -8.41 1.91 -8.44
C SER A 23 -8.53 1.09 -7.16
N PHE A 24 -8.91 -0.18 -7.26
CA PHE A 24 -9.00 -1.08 -6.13
C PHE A 24 -7.65 -1.32 -5.44
N LEU A 25 -6.60 -1.60 -6.20
CA LEU A 25 -5.25 -1.80 -5.65
C LEU A 25 -4.67 -0.52 -5.03
N MET A 26 -4.85 0.64 -5.66
CA MET A 26 -4.39 1.93 -5.11
C MET A 26 -5.11 2.29 -3.82
N ALA A 27 -6.44 2.20 -3.83
CA ALA A 27 -7.26 2.46 -2.65
C ALA A 27 -6.87 1.55 -1.47
N THR A 28 -6.69 0.26 -1.76
CA THR A 28 -6.40 -0.75 -0.73
C THR A 28 -4.97 -0.67 -0.21
N ASN A 29 -3.98 -0.56 -1.08
CA ASN A 29 -2.58 -0.73 -0.69
C ASN A 29 -1.87 0.58 -0.31
N LEU A 30 -2.29 1.70 -0.91
CA LEU A 30 -1.60 2.99 -0.76
C LEU A 30 -2.47 4.01 -0.01
N GLU A 31 -3.65 4.32 -0.55
CA GLU A 31 -4.52 5.37 0.02
C GLU A 31 -4.96 5.01 1.45
N SER A 32 -5.33 3.75 1.69
CA SER A 32 -5.71 3.28 3.04
C SER A 32 -4.61 3.57 4.07
N ALA A 33 -3.36 3.23 3.74
CA ALA A 33 -2.22 3.39 4.63
C ALA A 33 -1.89 4.87 4.85
N PHE A 34 -2.01 5.69 3.81
CA PHE A 34 -1.84 7.14 3.89
C PHE A 34 -2.90 7.78 4.80
N HIS A 35 -4.18 7.53 4.55
CA HIS A 35 -5.28 8.14 5.31
C HIS A 35 -5.33 7.66 6.75
N LEU A 36 -5.07 6.36 7.01
CA LEU A 36 -4.96 5.85 8.38
C LEU A 36 -3.80 6.51 9.13
N SER A 37 -2.68 6.76 8.44
CA SER A 37 -1.54 7.47 9.04
C SER A 37 -1.89 8.91 9.39
N GLN A 38 -2.63 9.63 8.53
CA GLN A 38 -3.14 10.98 8.83
C GLN A 38 -4.03 10.97 10.08
N LEU A 39 -4.99 10.04 10.15
CA LEU A 39 -5.92 9.93 11.28
C LEU A 39 -5.23 9.52 12.58
N ALA A 40 -4.23 8.65 12.52
CA ALA A 40 -3.50 8.18 13.70
C ALA A 40 -2.45 9.18 14.20
N HIS A 41 -1.95 10.07 13.34
CA HIS A 41 -0.84 10.96 13.67
C HIS A 41 -1.03 11.78 14.95
N PRO A 42 -2.18 12.44 15.21
CA PRO A 42 -2.35 13.22 16.44
C PRO A 42 -2.21 12.37 17.71
N LEU A 43 -2.76 11.15 17.69
CA LEU A 43 -2.72 10.21 18.82
C LEU A 43 -1.31 9.67 19.04
N LEU A 44 -0.61 9.33 17.96
CA LEU A 44 0.77 8.84 18.00
C LEU A 44 1.74 9.93 18.44
N LYS A 45 1.51 11.18 18.04
CA LYS A 45 2.31 12.33 18.49
C LYS A 45 2.09 12.61 19.97
N ALA A 46 0.84 12.58 20.44
CA ALA A 46 0.50 12.78 21.84
C ALA A 46 1.11 11.70 22.76
N SER A 47 1.35 10.49 22.24
CA SER A 47 1.97 9.41 23.03
C SER A 47 3.47 9.60 23.28
N GLY A 48 4.14 10.58 22.65
CA GLY A 48 5.58 10.86 22.81
C GLY A 48 6.53 9.78 22.28
N SER A 49 5.99 8.66 21.78
CA SER A 49 6.74 7.45 21.39
C SER A 49 6.02 6.67 20.28
N GLY A 50 5.19 7.37 19.49
CA GLY A 50 4.42 6.76 18.42
C GLY A 50 5.28 6.30 17.24
N SER A 51 4.98 5.13 16.70
CA SER A 51 5.59 4.58 15.49
C SER A 51 4.53 4.17 14.48
N ILE A 52 4.84 4.34 13.19
CA ILE A 52 4.06 3.83 12.06
C ILE A 52 4.93 2.84 11.30
N VAL A 53 4.42 1.63 11.07
CA VAL A 53 5.11 0.55 10.34
C VAL A 53 4.31 0.22 9.08
N PHE A 54 4.98 0.20 7.94
CA PHE A 54 4.39 -0.18 6.65
C PHE A 54 4.89 -1.56 6.22
N MET A 55 3.96 -2.42 5.80
CA MET A 55 4.32 -3.71 5.21
C MET A 55 4.63 -3.54 3.71
N SER A 56 5.93 -3.51 3.40
CA SER A 56 6.43 -3.40 2.03
C SER A 56 6.54 -4.78 1.34
N SER A 57 7.11 -4.82 0.14
CA SER A 57 7.33 -6.01 -0.68
C SER A 57 8.56 -5.84 -1.55
N THR A 58 9.25 -6.93 -1.88
CA THR A 58 10.32 -6.92 -2.90
C THR A 58 9.79 -6.45 -4.25
N ALA A 59 8.50 -6.64 -4.52
CA ALA A 59 7.81 -6.15 -5.72
C ALA A 59 7.86 -4.63 -5.88
N GLY A 60 8.08 -3.87 -4.79
CA GLY A 60 8.26 -2.43 -4.85
C GLY A 60 9.63 -1.99 -5.39
N VAL A 61 10.60 -2.90 -5.43
CA VAL A 61 11.99 -2.62 -5.85
C VAL A 61 12.36 -3.38 -7.12
N VAL A 62 11.84 -4.59 -7.29
CA VAL A 62 12.09 -5.43 -8.47
C VAL A 62 10.79 -5.86 -9.13
N HIS A 63 10.83 -6.03 -10.45
CA HIS A 63 9.67 -6.47 -11.20
C HIS A 63 9.26 -7.91 -10.82
N ILE A 64 7.96 -8.11 -10.63
CA ILE A 64 7.33 -9.43 -10.53
C ILE A 64 6.36 -9.57 -11.70
N SER A 65 6.51 -10.65 -12.46
CA SER A 65 5.66 -10.94 -13.62
C SER A 65 4.18 -10.95 -13.23
N GLY A 66 3.37 -10.22 -13.98
CA GLY A 66 1.94 -10.08 -13.76
C GLY A 66 1.54 -9.26 -12.54
N GLY A 67 2.46 -8.54 -11.89
CA GLY A 67 2.20 -7.74 -10.68
C GLY A 67 2.46 -6.25 -10.84
N SER A 68 2.29 -5.67 -12.04
CA SER A 68 2.72 -4.30 -12.35
C SER A 68 2.07 -3.24 -11.45
N ILE A 69 0.76 -3.32 -11.23
CA ILE A 69 0.05 -2.37 -10.35
C ILE A 69 0.42 -2.62 -8.89
N TYR A 70 0.47 -3.88 -8.46
CA TYR A 70 0.89 -4.23 -7.11
C TYR A 70 2.29 -3.68 -6.78
N GLY A 71 3.25 -3.88 -7.69
CA GLY A 71 4.60 -3.33 -7.58
C GLY A 71 4.59 -1.81 -7.47
N ALA A 72 3.81 -1.12 -8.31
CA ALA A 72 3.62 0.33 -8.20
C ALA A 72 3.10 0.75 -6.82
N THR A 73 2.11 0.05 -6.26
CA THR A 73 1.57 0.36 -4.93
C THR A 73 2.55 0.09 -3.77
N LYS A 74 3.57 -0.76 -3.99
CA LYS A 74 4.57 -1.11 -2.97
C LYS A 74 5.88 -0.34 -3.11
N GLY A 75 6.11 0.26 -4.27
CA GLY A 75 7.28 1.11 -4.55
C GLY A 75 7.03 2.61 -4.36
N ALA A 76 5.77 3.04 -4.26
CA ALA A 76 5.38 4.39 -3.86
C ALA A 76 5.70 4.66 -2.39
#